data_AF-A0AAE6QHR5-F1
#
_entry.id   AF-A0AAE6QHR5-F1
#
_cell.length_a   1.000
_cell.length_b   1.000
_cell.length_c   1.000
_cell.angle_alpha   90.00
_cell.angle_beta   90.00
_cell.angle_gamma   90.00
#
_symmetry.space_group_name_H-M   'P 1'
#
loop_
_entity.id
_entity.type
_entity.pdbx_description
1 polymer ?
#
loop_
_entity_poly.entity_id
_entity_poly.type
_entity_poly.pdbx_seq_one_letter_code
_entity_poly.pdbx_strand_id
1 'polypeptide(L)'
;MISPELSTIQRNKERSAILEAEVAAFLKRGGVIETKSGFPLKPKPKEYGRMSAPVARQPLPRRRTKEAMRAAAPQDVIQDRCNARAEQVEVIRKLAETMTITDVMRKTDVSIYRLRKMARVHGFEYKAFSPASNLIPYQTDPVADALNVVRIKDARDRGISRKAAVVELGLSNTMIKRLIHEFNIDYPLQGPSPK
;
A
#
# COMPACT_ATOMS: atom_id res chain seq x y z
N MET A 1 28.06 -77.02 26.26
CA MET A 1 28.04 -75.77 25.45
C MET A 1 29.46 -75.22 25.41
N ILE A 2 30.09 -75.17 24.24
CA ILE A 2 31.47 -74.68 24.08
C ILE A 2 31.41 -73.14 24.08
N SER A 3 32.14 -72.51 24.99
CA SER A 3 32.07 -71.07 25.26
C SER A 3 32.62 -70.23 24.10
N PRO A 4 31.90 -69.18 23.64
CA PRO A 4 32.32 -68.32 22.53
C PRO A 4 33.61 -67.51 22.82
N GLU A 5 33.95 -67.33 24.10
CA GLU A 5 35.14 -66.60 24.57
C GLU A 5 36.47 -67.25 24.17
N LEU A 6 36.54 -68.59 24.13
CA LEU A 6 37.79 -69.26 23.74
C LEU A 6 38.09 -69.06 22.24
N SER A 7 37.03 -68.95 21.42
CA SER A 7 37.14 -68.74 19.97
C SER A 7 37.60 -67.31 19.62
N THR A 8 37.15 -66.29 20.37
CA THR A 8 37.57 -64.90 20.17
C THR A 8 39.02 -64.68 20.59
N ILE A 9 39.44 -65.30 21.71
CA ILE A 9 40.83 -65.25 22.19
C ILE A 9 41.78 -65.89 21.17
N GLN A 10 41.44 -67.06 20.62
CA GLN A 10 42.26 -67.73 19.60
C GLN A 10 42.40 -66.90 18.33
N ARG A 11 41.30 -66.33 17.81
CA ARG A 11 41.34 -65.43 16.64
C ARG A 11 42.15 -64.16 16.90
N ASN A 12 42.11 -63.61 18.10
CA ASN A 12 42.92 -62.44 18.46
C ASN A 12 44.41 -62.79 18.56
N LYS A 13 44.76 -64.02 18.97
CA LYS A 13 46.14 -64.50 19.00
C LYS A 13 46.75 -64.62 17.60
N GLU A 14 45.98 -65.14 16.65
CA GLU A 14 46.42 -65.20 15.24
C GLU A 14 46.59 -63.81 14.64
N ARG A 15 45.61 -62.91 14.88
CA ARG A 15 45.67 -61.52 14.40
C ARG A 15 46.83 -60.72 15.00
N SER A 16 47.13 -60.92 16.27
CA SER A 16 48.28 -60.25 16.92
C SER A 16 49.61 -60.75 16.35
N ALA A 17 49.77 -62.06 16.14
CA ALA A 17 50.99 -62.61 15.54
C ALA A 17 51.28 -62.05 14.13
N ILE A 18 50.24 -61.85 13.31
CA ILE A 18 50.37 -61.24 11.98
C ILE A 18 50.81 -59.78 12.10
N LEU A 19 50.16 -58.99 12.97
CA LEU A 19 50.50 -57.59 13.20
C LEU A 19 51.92 -57.42 13.74
N GLU A 20 52.37 -58.30 14.63
CA GLU A 20 53.75 -58.31 15.15
C GLU A 20 54.77 -58.57 14.04
N ALA A 21 54.49 -59.51 13.14
CA ALA A 21 55.36 -59.79 12.00
C ALA A 21 55.45 -58.59 11.03
N GLU A 22 54.34 -57.90 10.77
CA GLU A 22 54.29 -56.70 9.93
C GLU A 22 55.03 -55.51 10.56
N VAL A 23 54.85 -55.27 11.87
CA VAL A 23 55.58 -54.26 12.63
C VAL A 23 57.08 -54.55 12.60
N ALA A 24 57.49 -55.81 12.82
CA ALA A 24 58.89 -56.21 12.74
C ALA A 24 59.49 -55.99 11.34
N ALA A 25 58.74 -56.30 10.28
CA ALA A 25 59.17 -56.03 8.91
C ALA A 25 59.31 -54.52 8.62
N PHE A 26 58.40 -53.70 9.16
CA PHE A 26 58.45 -52.24 9.03
C PHE A 26 59.68 -51.64 9.74
N LEU A 27 59.96 -52.08 10.97
CA LEU A 27 61.14 -51.65 11.72
C LEU A 27 62.44 -52.12 11.06
N LYS A 28 62.50 -53.34 10.50
CA LYS A 28 63.67 -53.84 9.76
C LYS A 28 63.99 -53.03 8.49
N ARG A 29 62.98 -52.44 7.85
CA ARG A 29 63.15 -51.52 6.71
C ARG A 29 63.59 -50.10 7.13
N GLY A 30 63.81 -49.87 8.43
CA GLY A 30 64.24 -48.58 8.98
C GLY A 30 63.09 -47.64 9.34
N GLY A 31 61.84 -48.13 9.39
CA GLY A 31 60.70 -47.33 9.85
C GLY A 31 60.80 -47.01 11.35
N VAL A 32 60.36 -45.82 11.75
CA VAL A 32 60.29 -45.39 13.15
C VAL A 32 58.82 -45.21 13.53
N ILE A 33 58.40 -45.85 14.62
CA ILE A 33 57.03 -45.73 15.15
C ILE A 33 57.04 -44.70 16.28
N GLU A 34 56.44 -43.54 16.03
CA GLU A 34 56.25 -42.51 17.06
C GLU A 34 54.90 -42.70 17.77
N THR A 35 54.94 -42.97 19.07
CA THR A 35 53.74 -42.98 19.90
C THR A 35 53.38 -41.54 20.28
N LYS A 36 52.41 -40.96 19.58
CA LYS A 36 51.91 -39.62 19.92
C LYS A 36 50.98 -39.70 21.13
N SER A 37 51.28 -38.94 22.18
CA SER A 37 50.36 -38.75 23.30
C SER A 37 49.05 -38.14 22.78
N GLY A 38 47.92 -38.78 23.09
CA GLY A 38 46.61 -38.30 22.68
C GLY A 38 46.28 -36.90 23.23
N PHE A 39 45.29 -36.25 22.62
CA PHE A 39 44.79 -34.96 23.09
C PHE A 39 44.24 -35.07 24.51
N PRO A 40 44.41 -34.03 25.36
CA PRO A 40 43.85 -34.05 26.70
C PRO A 40 42.32 -34.19 26.62
N LEU A 41 41.75 -35.07 27.45
CA LEU A 41 40.31 -35.36 27.49
C LEU A 41 39.46 -34.12 27.85
N LYS A 42 40.08 -33.10 28.44
CA LYS A 42 39.44 -31.82 28.76
C LYS A 42 40.31 -30.66 28.24
N PRO A 43 39.71 -29.67 27.57
CA PRO A 43 40.43 -28.47 27.18
C PRO A 43 40.91 -27.72 28.42
N LYS A 44 42.08 -27.06 28.31
CA LYS A 44 42.59 -26.19 29.37
C LYS A 44 41.54 -25.10 29.70
N PRO A 45 41.30 -24.79 30.99
CA PRO A 45 40.37 -23.73 31.37
C PRO A 45 40.85 -22.39 30.80
N LYS A 46 39.91 -21.57 30.31
CA LYS A 46 40.22 -20.21 29.84
C LYS A 46 40.66 -19.36 31.02
N GLU A 47 41.85 -18.78 30.92
CA GLU A 47 42.31 -17.76 31.85
C GLU A 47 41.38 -16.55 31.76
N TYR A 48 40.77 -16.16 32.88
CA TYR A 48 39.87 -15.01 32.95
C TYR A 48 40.63 -13.75 33.35
N GLY A 49 40.29 -12.61 32.73
CA GLY A 49 40.83 -11.30 33.10
C GLY A 49 42.02 -10.84 32.24
N ARG A 50 42.75 -9.82 32.72
CA ARG A 50 43.91 -9.21 32.02
C ARG A 50 45.20 -10.04 32.10
N MET A 51 45.08 -11.33 32.46
CA MET A 51 46.23 -12.24 32.56
C MET A 51 46.57 -12.90 31.22
N SER A 52 45.68 -12.81 30.23
CA SER A 52 45.97 -13.24 28.86
C SER A 52 46.84 -12.20 28.14
N ALA A 53 47.94 -12.64 27.54
CA ALA A 53 48.73 -11.80 26.64
C ALA A 53 47.82 -11.21 25.54
N PRO A 54 47.93 -9.92 25.18
CA PRO A 54 47.09 -9.34 24.15
C PRO A 54 47.32 -10.06 22.83
N VAL A 55 46.29 -10.75 22.34
CA VAL A 55 46.30 -11.37 21.02
C VAL A 55 46.56 -10.26 19.99
N ALA A 56 47.66 -10.36 19.25
CA ALA A 56 47.99 -9.44 18.17
C ALA A 56 46.82 -9.43 17.18
N ARG A 57 46.07 -8.32 17.15
CA ARG A 57 44.93 -8.17 16.25
C ARG A 57 45.47 -8.13 14.82
N GLN A 58 45.01 -9.03 13.96
CA GLN A 58 45.28 -8.91 12.53
C GLN A 58 44.73 -7.56 12.04
N PRO A 59 45.43 -6.87 11.13
CA PRO A 59 44.95 -5.58 10.61
C PRO A 59 43.62 -5.80 9.90
N LEU A 60 42.57 -5.11 10.37
CA LEU A 60 41.25 -5.17 9.74
C LEU A 60 41.38 -4.77 8.25
N PRO A 61 40.58 -5.38 7.34
CA PRO A 61 40.51 -4.91 5.97
C PRO A 61 40.15 -3.42 5.98
N ARG A 62 40.94 -2.60 5.27
CA ARG A 62 40.74 -1.14 5.18
C ARG A 62 39.28 -0.87 4.77
N ARG A 63 38.45 -0.42 5.70
CA ARG A 63 37.13 0.12 5.36
C ARG A 63 37.35 1.23 4.34
N ARG A 64 36.66 1.17 3.19
CA ARG A 64 36.70 2.27 2.20
C ARG A 64 36.36 3.57 2.93
N THR A 65 37.20 4.59 2.79
CA THR A 65 36.94 5.90 3.39
C THR A 65 35.63 6.47 2.83
N LYS A 66 34.97 7.34 3.59
CA LYS A 66 33.74 8.02 3.12
C LYS A 66 33.95 8.73 1.79
N GLU A 67 35.16 9.23 1.56
CA GLU A 67 35.58 9.89 0.32
C GLU A 67 35.68 8.91 -0.86
N ALA A 68 36.29 7.73 -0.65
CA ALA A 68 36.34 6.68 -1.67
C ALA A 68 34.94 6.17 -2.05
N MET A 69 34.01 6.12 -1.09
CA MET A 69 32.61 5.79 -1.37
C MET A 69 31.87 6.89 -2.14
N ARG A 70 32.14 8.18 -1.84
CA ARG A 70 31.57 9.30 -2.59
C ARG A 70 32.10 9.39 -4.02
N ALA A 71 33.40 9.14 -4.22
CA ALA A 71 34.01 9.14 -5.56
C ALA A 71 33.51 7.98 -6.44
N ALA A 72 33.11 6.85 -5.83
CA ALA A 72 32.57 5.69 -6.54
C ALA A 72 31.04 5.76 -6.74
N ALA A 73 30.35 6.74 -6.17
CA ALA A 73 28.91 6.88 -6.33
C ALA A 73 28.62 7.55 -7.69
N PRO A 74 27.78 6.94 -8.55
CA PRO A 74 27.45 7.55 -9.85
C PRO A 74 26.66 8.85 -9.63
N GLN A 75 27.24 9.99 -10.02
CA GLN A 75 26.60 11.30 -9.87
C GLN A 75 25.38 11.46 -10.80
N ASP A 76 25.40 10.84 -11.98
CA ASP A 76 24.41 11.04 -13.04
C ASP A 76 23.01 10.56 -12.63
N VAL A 77 22.94 9.46 -11.86
CA VAL A 77 21.68 8.83 -11.42
C VAL A 77 20.81 9.78 -10.57
N ILE A 78 21.41 10.76 -9.89
CA ILE A 78 20.68 11.73 -9.09
C ILE A 78 20.03 12.78 -10.01
N GLN A 79 20.76 13.28 -11.00
CA GLN A 79 20.27 14.28 -11.94
C GLN A 79 19.13 13.72 -12.79
N ASP A 80 19.28 12.49 -13.29
CA ASP A 80 18.26 11.82 -14.09
C ASP A 80 16.94 11.69 -13.33
N ARG A 81 17.00 11.37 -12.03
CA ARG A 81 15.79 11.27 -11.17
C ARG A 81 15.15 12.62 -10.91
N CYS A 82 15.93 13.68 -10.80
CA CYS A 82 15.43 15.04 -10.65
C CYS A 82 14.74 15.51 -11.93
N ASN A 83 15.35 15.26 -13.08
CA ASN A 83 14.81 15.61 -14.39
C ASN A 83 13.52 14.84 -14.67
N ALA A 84 13.49 13.53 -14.46
CA ALA A 84 12.30 12.70 -14.62
C ALA A 84 11.13 13.16 -13.73
N ARG A 85 11.42 13.69 -12.53
CA ARG A 85 10.39 14.27 -11.65
C ARG A 85 9.88 15.60 -12.17
N ALA A 86 10.75 16.44 -12.72
CA ALA A 86 10.35 17.72 -13.32
C ALA A 86 9.48 17.49 -14.56
N GLU A 87 9.87 16.57 -15.44
CA GLU A 87 9.08 16.17 -16.62
C GLU A 87 7.70 15.64 -16.22
N GLN A 88 7.63 14.77 -15.20
CA GLN A 88 6.37 14.26 -14.68
C GLN A 88 5.46 15.39 -14.18
N VAL A 89 6.02 16.41 -13.52
CA VAL A 89 5.27 17.56 -13.04
C VAL A 89 4.71 18.38 -14.21
N GLU A 90 5.49 18.59 -15.27
CA GLU A 90 5.02 19.31 -16.45
C GLU A 90 3.86 18.59 -17.17
N VAL A 91 3.96 17.27 -17.31
CA VAL A 91 2.88 16.45 -17.87
C VAL A 91 1.61 16.59 -17.02
N ILE A 92 1.75 16.48 -15.70
CA ILE A 92 0.62 16.60 -14.76
C ILE A 92 0.03 18.01 -14.78
N ARG A 93 0.86 19.05 -14.94
CA ARG A 93 0.41 20.44 -15.04
C ARG A 93 -0.51 20.65 -16.24
N LYS A 94 -0.12 20.15 -17.42
CA LYS A 94 -0.96 20.19 -18.64
C LYS A 94 -2.27 19.43 -18.46
N LEU A 95 -2.25 18.30 -17.76
CA LEU A 95 -3.46 17.53 -17.46
C LEU A 95 -4.37 18.25 -16.45
N ALA A 96 -3.79 18.97 -15.50
CA ALA A 96 -4.54 19.66 -14.45
C ALA A 96 -5.44 20.79 -14.99
N GLU A 97 -5.04 21.43 -16.08
CA GLU A 97 -5.83 22.46 -16.78
C GLU A 97 -7.17 21.93 -17.32
N THR A 98 -7.19 20.67 -17.77
CA THR A 98 -8.35 20.08 -18.45
C THR A 98 -9.17 19.14 -17.57
N MET A 99 -8.53 18.47 -16.60
CA MET A 99 -9.11 17.34 -15.89
C MET A 99 -9.21 17.56 -14.37
N THR A 100 -10.11 16.80 -13.74
CA THR A 100 -10.19 16.76 -12.28
C THR A 100 -9.06 15.94 -11.69
N ILE A 101 -8.72 16.16 -10.41
CA ILE A 101 -7.64 15.43 -9.73
C ILE A 101 -7.84 13.90 -9.75
N THR A 102 -9.09 13.44 -9.70
CA THR A 102 -9.44 12.02 -9.77
C THR A 102 -9.20 11.43 -11.15
N ASP A 103 -9.44 12.20 -12.22
CA ASP A 103 -9.18 11.76 -13.59
C ASP A 103 -7.67 11.72 -13.88
N VAL A 104 -6.92 12.70 -13.36
CA VAL A 104 -5.45 12.69 -13.45
C VAL A 104 -4.86 11.49 -12.73
N MET A 105 -5.36 11.16 -11.54
CA MET A 105 -4.98 9.93 -10.82
C MET A 105 -5.21 8.69 -11.69
N ARG A 106 -6.39 8.55 -12.30
CA ARG A 106 -6.74 7.41 -13.16
C ARG A 106 -5.87 7.30 -14.42
N LYS A 107 -5.38 8.42 -14.95
CA LYS A 107 -4.53 8.44 -16.15
C LYS A 107 -3.04 8.21 -15.86
N THR A 108 -2.57 8.64 -14.70
CA THR A 108 -1.12 8.67 -14.40
C THR A 108 -0.71 7.66 -13.33
N ASP A 109 -1.67 6.99 -12.70
CA ASP A 109 -1.49 6.10 -11.54
C ASP A 109 -0.72 6.74 -10.37
N VAL A 110 -0.64 8.07 -10.34
CA VAL A 110 -0.04 8.82 -9.25
C VAL A 110 -1.09 9.03 -8.16
N SER A 111 -0.74 8.72 -6.92
CA SER A 111 -1.64 8.88 -5.78
C SER A 111 -2.13 10.33 -5.61
N ILE A 112 -3.37 10.49 -5.16
CA ILE A 112 -4.01 11.79 -4.91
C ILE A 112 -3.15 12.66 -3.99
N TYR A 113 -2.54 12.07 -2.95
CA TYR A 113 -1.64 12.79 -2.05
C TYR A 113 -0.46 13.43 -2.79
N ARG A 114 0.19 12.67 -3.69
CA ARG A 114 1.33 13.14 -4.46
C ARG A 114 0.93 14.22 -5.46
N LEU A 115 -0.23 14.08 -6.11
CA LEU A 115 -0.82 15.09 -6.98
C LEU A 115 -1.07 16.41 -6.22
N ARG A 116 -1.71 16.37 -5.05
CA ARG A 116 -1.91 17.56 -4.20
C ARG A 116 -0.60 18.20 -3.76
N LYS A 117 0.40 17.38 -3.42
CA LYS A 117 1.73 17.87 -3.05
C LYS A 117 2.42 18.57 -4.23
N MET A 118 2.34 18.02 -5.43
CA MET A 118 2.89 18.63 -6.65
C MET A 118 2.21 19.97 -6.96
N ALA A 119 0.88 20.02 -6.93
CA ALA A 119 0.10 21.24 -7.08
C ALA A 119 0.54 22.35 -6.11
N ARG A 120 0.69 22.01 -4.81
CA ARG A 120 1.14 22.96 -3.79
C ARG A 120 2.57 23.45 -3.99
N VAL A 121 3.50 22.57 -4.39
CA VAL A 121 4.92 22.91 -4.56
C VAL A 121 5.14 23.72 -5.84
N HIS A 122 4.43 23.41 -6.91
CA HIS A 122 4.62 24.00 -8.23
C HIS A 122 3.57 25.06 -8.61
N GLY A 123 2.62 25.35 -7.71
CA GLY A 123 1.67 26.45 -7.85
C GLY A 123 0.69 26.29 -9.01
N PHE A 124 0.09 25.10 -9.16
CA PHE A 124 -0.99 24.88 -10.12
C PHE A 124 -2.17 24.20 -9.45
N GLU A 125 -3.35 24.34 -10.04
CA GLU A 125 -4.60 23.79 -9.51
C GLU A 125 -5.23 22.82 -10.53
N TYR A 126 -6.01 21.87 -10.02
CA TYR A 126 -6.80 20.95 -10.84
C TYR A 126 -8.19 21.52 -11.08
N LYS A 127 -8.81 21.17 -12.20
CA LYS A 127 -10.21 21.51 -12.45
C LYS A 127 -11.10 21.00 -11.32
N ALA A 128 -11.95 21.89 -10.78
CA ALA A 128 -12.91 21.53 -9.75
C ALA A 128 -13.92 20.50 -10.29
N PHE A 129 -14.18 19.47 -9.50
CA PHE A 129 -15.26 18.54 -9.79
C PHE A 129 -16.60 19.23 -9.52
N SER A 130 -17.43 19.37 -10.56
CA SER A 130 -18.79 19.89 -10.44
C SER A 130 -19.79 18.73 -10.43
N PRO A 131 -20.35 18.34 -9.27
CA PRO A 131 -21.33 17.25 -9.19
C PRO A 131 -22.65 17.59 -9.91
N ALA A 132 -22.92 18.88 -10.12
CA ALA A 132 -24.15 19.37 -10.74
C ALA A 132 -24.13 19.34 -12.27
N SER A 133 -23.03 18.96 -12.93
CA SER A 133 -22.93 19.02 -14.40
C SER A 133 -23.94 18.11 -15.11
N ASN A 134 -24.30 16.99 -14.49
CA ASN A 134 -25.25 16.02 -15.05
C ASN A 134 -26.63 16.12 -14.40
N LEU A 135 -26.82 17.04 -13.46
CA LEU A 135 -28.10 17.24 -12.80
C LEU A 135 -28.95 18.12 -13.71
N ILE A 136 -29.82 17.49 -14.50
CA ILE A 136 -30.80 18.23 -15.30
C ILE A 136 -31.72 18.93 -14.31
N PRO A 137 -31.73 20.27 -14.24
CA PRO A 137 -32.66 20.97 -13.38
C PRO A 137 -34.08 20.60 -13.82
N TYR A 138 -34.97 20.38 -12.84
CA TYR A 138 -36.37 20.06 -13.13
C TYR A 138 -36.98 21.18 -13.98
N GLN A 139 -37.30 20.88 -15.24
CA GLN A 139 -37.94 21.82 -16.15
C GLN A 139 -39.45 21.70 -15.98
N THR A 140 -40.10 22.83 -15.70
CA THR A 140 -41.56 22.94 -15.69
C THR A 140 -42.07 23.05 -17.12
N ASP A 141 -43.13 22.31 -17.44
CA ASP A 141 -43.81 22.45 -18.73
C ASP A 141 -44.78 23.66 -18.67
N PRO A 142 -44.49 24.76 -19.39
CA PRO A 142 -45.31 25.97 -19.32
C PRO A 142 -46.72 25.75 -19.90
N VAL A 143 -46.88 24.82 -20.84
CA VAL A 143 -48.19 24.54 -21.46
C VAL A 143 -49.08 23.79 -20.49
N ALA A 144 -48.54 22.76 -19.82
CA ALA A 144 -49.25 22.04 -18.77
C ALA A 144 -49.61 22.97 -17.59
N ASP A 145 -48.72 23.88 -17.22
CA ASP A 145 -48.96 24.86 -16.17
C ASP A 145 -50.10 25.83 -16.52
N ALA A 146 -50.13 26.34 -17.76
CA ALA A 146 -51.22 27.20 -18.22
C ALA A 146 -52.59 26.49 -18.18
N LEU A 147 -52.65 25.22 -18.59
CA LEU A 147 -53.88 24.41 -18.50
C LEU A 147 -54.31 24.20 -17.04
N ASN A 148 -53.37 23.89 -16.16
CA ASN A 148 -53.65 23.70 -14.74
C ASN A 148 -54.11 25.01 -14.07
N VAL A 149 -53.58 26.15 -14.48
CA VAL A 149 -54.02 27.47 -14.00
C VAL A 149 -55.48 27.74 -14.36
N VAL A 150 -55.92 27.40 -15.57
CA VAL A 150 -57.34 27.51 -15.96
C VAL A 150 -58.21 26.62 -15.07
N ARG A 151 -57.81 25.36 -14.87
CA ARG A 151 -58.54 24.43 -14.00
C ARG A 151 -58.61 24.90 -12.55
N ILE A 152 -57.54 25.53 -12.04
CA ILE A 152 -57.49 26.14 -10.71
C ILE A 152 -58.46 27.32 -10.63
N LYS A 153 -58.52 28.19 -11.65
CA LYS A 153 -59.49 29.30 -11.68
C LYS A 153 -60.94 28.79 -11.70
N ASP A 154 -61.23 27.78 -12.50
CA ASP A 154 -62.56 27.16 -12.53
C ASP A 154 -62.95 26.56 -11.16
N ALA A 155 -62.03 25.90 -10.48
CA ALA A 155 -62.26 25.35 -9.14
C ALA A 155 -62.47 26.44 -8.08
N ARG A 156 -61.77 27.58 -8.21
CA ARG A 156 -61.97 28.79 -7.38
C ARG A 156 -63.37 29.32 -7.57
N ASP A 157 -63.83 29.46 -8.82
CA ASP A 157 -65.12 30.03 -9.14
C ASP A 157 -66.28 29.13 -8.68
N ARG A 158 -66.05 27.81 -8.58
CA ARG A 158 -66.95 26.86 -7.90
C ARG A 158 -66.95 26.98 -6.37
N GLY A 159 -66.10 27.81 -5.78
CA GLY A 159 -65.99 28.01 -4.33
C GLY A 159 -65.28 26.87 -3.59
N ILE A 160 -64.48 26.07 -4.27
CA ILE A 160 -63.87 24.87 -3.68
C ILE A 160 -62.63 25.26 -2.87
N SER A 161 -62.45 24.69 -1.67
CA SER A 161 -61.26 24.95 -0.85
C SER A 161 -59.99 24.46 -1.54
N ARG A 162 -58.83 25.06 -1.25
CA ARG A 162 -57.55 24.64 -1.84
C ARG A 162 -57.23 23.15 -1.62
N LYS A 163 -57.56 22.62 -0.44
CA LYS A 163 -57.36 21.19 -0.13
C LYS A 163 -58.27 20.29 -0.96
N ALA A 164 -59.52 20.69 -1.17
CA ALA A 164 -60.45 19.96 -2.02
C ALA A 164 -60.03 20.04 -3.50
N ALA A 165 -59.52 21.19 -3.97
CA ALA A 165 -59.01 21.35 -5.33
C ALA A 165 -57.78 20.47 -5.62
N VAL A 166 -56.88 20.25 -4.64
CA VAL A 166 -55.77 19.27 -4.75
C VAL A 166 -56.30 17.88 -5.08
N VAL A 167 -57.37 17.44 -4.40
CA VAL A 167 -57.96 16.12 -4.57
C VAL A 167 -58.73 16.01 -5.88
N GLU A 168 -59.56 17.02 -6.20
CA GLU A 168 -60.41 17.02 -7.40
C GLU A 168 -59.60 17.15 -8.70
N LEU A 169 -58.61 18.04 -8.72
CA LEU A 169 -57.80 18.28 -9.92
C LEU A 169 -56.67 17.26 -10.09
N GLY A 170 -56.39 16.44 -9.07
CA GLY A 170 -55.32 15.44 -9.06
C GLY A 170 -53.91 16.07 -9.08
N LEU A 171 -53.77 17.30 -8.59
CA LEU A 171 -52.53 18.06 -8.62
C LEU A 171 -51.83 17.98 -7.25
N SER A 172 -50.50 18.02 -7.22
CA SER A 172 -49.78 18.06 -5.95
C SER A 172 -49.96 19.41 -5.25
N ASN A 173 -49.94 19.40 -3.91
CA ASN A 173 -50.04 20.62 -3.09
C ASN A 173 -48.91 21.62 -3.40
N THR A 174 -47.71 21.13 -3.70
CA THR A 174 -46.56 21.96 -4.09
C THR A 174 -46.80 22.63 -5.44
N MET A 175 -47.35 21.90 -6.42
CA MET A 175 -47.67 22.45 -7.74
C MET A 175 -48.77 23.51 -7.67
N ILE A 176 -49.87 23.25 -6.94
CA ILE A 176 -50.93 24.26 -6.77
C ILE A 176 -50.39 25.51 -6.08
N LYS A 177 -49.58 25.39 -5.03
CA LYS A 177 -48.96 26.54 -4.36
C LYS A 177 -48.04 27.32 -5.31
N ARG A 178 -47.22 26.62 -6.11
CA ARG A 178 -46.36 27.24 -7.12
C ARG A 178 -47.19 28.05 -8.11
N LEU A 179 -48.19 27.43 -8.73
CA LEU A 179 -49.03 28.07 -9.75
C LEU A 179 -49.82 29.25 -9.19
N ILE A 180 -50.35 29.15 -7.96
CA ILE A 180 -51.03 30.25 -7.28
C ILE A 180 -50.10 31.46 -7.12
N HIS A 181 -48.86 31.23 -6.69
CA HIS A 181 -47.87 32.29 -6.46
C HIS A 181 -47.35 32.87 -7.77
N GLU A 182 -46.99 32.02 -8.73
CA GLU A 182 -46.39 32.42 -10.01
C GLU A 182 -47.38 33.16 -10.91
N PHE A 183 -48.64 32.74 -10.91
CA PHE A 183 -49.71 33.38 -11.69
C PHE A 183 -50.59 34.35 -10.87
N ASN A 184 -50.20 34.66 -9.62
CA ASN A 184 -50.89 35.58 -8.71
C ASN A 184 -52.40 35.34 -8.60
N ILE A 185 -52.81 34.08 -8.42
CA ILE A 185 -54.22 33.70 -8.31
C ILE A 185 -54.68 33.91 -6.86
N ASP A 186 -55.68 34.75 -6.64
CA ASP A 186 -56.29 34.92 -5.32
C ASP A 186 -57.20 33.74 -4.96
N TYR A 187 -56.60 32.68 -4.41
CA TYR A 187 -57.29 31.43 -4.07
C TYR A 187 -57.46 31.30 -2.54
N PRO A 188 -58.71 31.20 -2.03
CA PRO A 188 -58.97 31.15 -0.60
C PRO A 188 -58.41 29.87 0.07
N LEU A 189 -57.81 30.02 1.25
CA LEU A 189 -57.26 28.88 1.99
C LEU A 189 -58.33 27.93 2.53
N GLN A 190 -59.49 28.48 2.91
CA GLN A 190 -60.65 27.74 3.39
C GLN A 190 -61.80 27.93 2.41
N GLY A 191 -62.58 26.87 2.17
CA GLY A 191 -63.82 26.99 1.40
C GLY A 191 -64.83 27.83 2.18
N PRO A 192 -65.92 28.28 1.54
CA PRO A 192 -67.01 28.95 2.24
C PRO A 192 -67.48 28.06 3.38
N SER A 193 -67.55 28.61 4.59
CA SER A 193 -68.10 27.93 5.75
C SER A 193 -69.52 27.44 5.40
N PRO A 194 -69.87 26.17 5.69
CA PRO A 194 -71.24 25.72 5.50
C PRO A 194 -72.14 26.63 6.36
N LYS A 195 -73.11 27.27 5.71
CA LYS A 195 -74.19 28.01 6.37
C LYS A 195 -75.26 27.03 6.86
#